data_AF-A0A371JH37-F1
#
_entry.id   AF-A0A371JH37-F1
#
_cell.length_a   1.000
_cell.length_b   1.000
_cell.length_c   1.000
_cell.angle_alpha   90.00
_cell.angle_beta   90.00
_cell.angle_gamma   90.00
#
_symmetry.space_group_name_H-M   'P 1'
#
loop_
_entity.id
_entity.type
_entity.pdbx_description
1 polymer ?
#
loop_
_entity_poly.entity_id
_entity_poly.type
_entity_poly.pdbx_seq_one_letter_code
_entity_poly.pdbx_strand_id
1 'polypeptide(L)'
;MVIGIKYCGGCNPVYDRVKRVKRFIEENPFYEYVGASSNQSCDYWMVVCGCSRRCATTSKLTADKKLFVLWDEESFLRMEQELKVNEKEKQSPDEDERVVLYES
;
A
#
# COMPACT_ATOMS: atom_id res chain seq x y z
N MET A 1 -4.91 -4.28 8.34
CA MET A 1 -3.76 -3.89 7.49
C MET A 1 -3.61 -2.39 7.61
N VAL A 2 -2.39 -1.91 7.87
CA VAL A 2 -2.09 -0.49 8.09
C VAL A 2 -1.39 0.07 6.87
N ILE A 3 -1.96 1.14 6.30
CA ILE A 3 -1.44 1.85 5.14
C ILE A 3 -0.99 3.24 5.58
N GLY A 4 0.31 3.48 5.54
CA GLY A 4 0.90 4.79 5.79
C GLY A 4 0.73 5.71 4.58
N ILE A 5 0.24 6.93 4.76
CA ILE A 5 0.12 7.94 3.71
C ILE A 5 1.15 9.04 3.94
N LYS A 6 2.01 9.25 2.94
CA LYS A 6 2.97 10.34 2.88
C LYS A 6 2.75 11.17 1.63
N TYR A 7 2.72 12.49 1.78
CA TYR A 7 2.72 13.40 0.65
C TYR A 7 4.15 13.87 0.35
N CYS A 8 4.56 13.82 -0.91
CA CYS A 8 5.78 14.45 -1.41
C CYS A 8 5.57 15.95 -1.61
N GLY A 9 6.62 16.74 -1.36
CA GLY A 9 6.70 18.19 -1.57
C GLY A 9 5.90 18.67 -2.78
N GLY A 10 4.89 19.49 -2.49
CA GLY A 10 3.85 19.97 -3.41
C GLY A 10 4.32 21.00 -4.42
N CYS A 11 5.47 20.77 -5.03
CA CYS A 11 6.02 21.60 -6.09
C CYS A 11 5.11 21.44 -7.34
N ASN A 12 4.11 22.30 -7.45
CA ASN A 12 3.12 22.38 -8.54
C ASN A 12 2.27 21.10 -8.77
N PRO A 13 1.25 20.83 -7.94
CA PRO A 13 0.40 19.66 -8.09
C PRO A 13 -0.43 19.75 -9.37
N VAL A 14 -0.17 18.84 -10.31
CA VAL A 14 -0.89 18.77 -11.60
C VAL A 14 -2.30 18.16 -11.43
N TYR A 15 -2.58 17.56 -10.26
CA TYR A 15 -3.86 16.96 -9.91
C TYR A 15 -4.16 17.09 -8.41
N ASP A 16 -5.43 17.02 -8.03
CA ASP A 16 -5.85 17.06 -6.62
C ASP A 16 -5.60 15.72 -5.92
N ARG A 17 -4.36 15.57 -5.46
CA ARG A 17 -3.89 14.40 -4.73
C ARG A 17 -4.64 14.13 -3.43
N VAL A 18 -5.19 15.16 -2.79
CA VAL A 18 -5.94 14.99 -1.54
C VAL A 18 -7.30 14.38 -1.85
N LYS A 19 -7.98 14.89 -2.88
CA LYS A 19 -9.26 14.33 -3.34
C LYS A 19 -9.12 12.88 -3.78
N ARG A 20 -8.06 12.51 -4.51
CA ARG A 20 -7.84 11.11 -4.93
C ARG A 20 -7.58 10.17 -3.76
N VAL A 21 -6.79 10.59 -2.77
CA VAL A 21 -6.54 9.80 -1.56
C VAL A 21 -7.81 9.64 -0.73
N LYS A 22 -8.61 10.69 -0.56
CA LYS A 22 -9.91 10.59 0.11
C LYS A 22 -10.81 9.56 -0.57
N ARG A 23 -10.93 9.63 -1.89
CA ARG A 23 -11.69 8.65 -2.67
C ARG A 23 -11.19 7.22 -2.46
N PHE A 24 -9.87 7.02 -2.42
CA PHE A 24 -9.28 5.70 -2.13
C PHE A 24 -9.66 5.17 -0.74
N ILE A 25 -9.67 6.05 0.28
CA ILE A 25 -10.08 5.71 1.65
C ILE A 25 -11.57 5.37 1.70
N GLU A 26 -12.42 6.13 1.00
CA GLU A 26 -13.86 5.89 0.90
C GLU A 26 -14.18 4.58 0.16
N GLU A 27 -13.40 4.24 -0.87
CA GLU A 27 -13.52 2.99 -1.61
C GLU A 27 -13.00 1.78 -0.80
N ASN A 28 -12.11 2.01 0.18
CA ASN A 28 -11.48 0.96 0.97
C ASN A 28 -11.49 1.26 2.50
N PRO A 29 -12.68 1.39 3.11
CA PRO A 29 -12.81 1.77 4.52
C PRO A 29 -12.34 0.68 5.51
N PHE A 30 -12.05 -0.51 5.01
CA PHE A 30 -11.60 -1.66 5.80
C PHE A 30 -10.13 -1.59 6.24
N TYR A 31 -9.33 -0.71 5.63
CA TYR A 31 -7.93 -0.53 5.97
C TYR A 31 -7.74 0.59 7.00
N GLU A 32 -6.68 0.48 7.78
CA GLU A 32 -6.29 1.53 8.72
C GLU A 32 -5.29 2.47 8.05
N TYR A 33 -5.52 3.78 8.14
CA TYR A 33 -4.72 4.81 7.47
C TYR A 33 -3.97 5.65 8.48
N VAL A 34 -2.64 5.68 8.37
CA VAL A 34 -1.77 6.47 9.27
C VAL A 34 -0.97 7.50 8.49
N GLY A 35 -0.73 8.67 9.07
CA GLY A 35 0.04 9.73 8.42
C GLY A 35 1.55 9.55 8.61
N ALA A 36 2.36 10.08 7.69
CA ALA A 36 3.84 10.05 7.76
C ALA A 36 4.50 10.73 8.98
N SER A 37 3.71 11.24 9.92
CA SER A 37 4.19 11.83 11.18
C SER A 37 4.22 10.80 12.31
N SER A 38 3.54 9.67 12.19
CA SER A 38 3.69 8.57 13.13
C SER A 38 4.96 7.81 12.80
N ASN A 39 5.85 7.64 13.78
CA ASN A 39 7.05 6.80 13.70
C ASN A 39 6.68 5.29 13.70
N GLN A 40 5.54 4.95 13.11
CA GLN A 40 4.93 3.63 13.11
C GLN A 40 5.37 2.83 11.88
N SER A 41 5.66 1.56 12.09
CA SER A 41 5.80 0.57 11.04
C SER A 41 4.43 0.31 10.40
N CYS A 42 4.33 0.45 9.08
CA CYS A 42 3.10 0.19 8.33
C CYS A 42 3.30 -1.03 7.43
N ASP A 43 2.24 -1.78 7.12
CA ASP A 43 2.31 -2.86 6.12
C ASP A 43 2.72 -2.29 4.76
N TYR A 44 2.04 -1.21 4.36
CA TYR A 44 2.25 -0.54 3.09
C TYR A 44 2.43 0.96 3.28
N TRP A 45 3.25 1.58 2.43
CA TRP A 45 3.38 3.04 2.36
C TRP A 45 2.89 3.57 1.02
N MET A 46 1.96 4.53 1.04
CA MET A 46 1.51 5.34 -0.08
C MET A 46 2.26 6.66 -0.10
N VAL A 47 3.22 6.80 -1.01
CA VAL A 47 3.94 8.04 -1.24
C VAL A 47 3.29 8.78 -2.40
N VAL A 48 2.44 9.75 -2.06
CA VAL A 48 1.62 10.50 -3.00
C VAL A 48 2.39 11.73 -3.48
N CYS A 49 2.81 11.69 -4.73
CA CYS A 49 3.62 12.69 -5.39
C CYS A 49 2.75 13.72 -6.12
N GLY A 50 3.03 15.01 -5.90
CA GLY A 50 2.35 16.09 -6.64
C GLY A 50 2.92 16.35 -8.05
N CYS A 51 4.14 15.88 -8.34
CA CYS A 51 4.79 16.09 -9.63
C CYS A 51 5.59 14.84 -10.07
N SER A 52 5.86 14.74 -11.37
CA SER A 52 6.60 13.64 -11.99
C SER A 52 8.08 13.55 -11.56
N ARG A 53 8.62 14.58 -10.88
CA ARG A 53 10.00 14.57 -10.38
C ARG A 53 10.23 13.58 -9.24
N ARG A 54 9.18 13.10 -8.57
CA ARG A 54 9.26 12.04 -7.53
C ARG A 54 10.32 12.32 -6.45
N CYS A 55 10.47 13.59 -6.04
CA CYS A 55 11.54 14.02 -5.14
C CYS A 55 11.40 13.52 -3.69
N ALA A 56 10.32 12.81 -3.35
CA ALA A 56 10.09 12.36 -1.98
C ALA A 56 11.14 11.33 -1.60
N THR A 57 11.98 11.70 -0.64
CA THR A 57 12.84 10.74 0.04
C THR A 57 11.99 9.78 0.85
N THR A 58 12.04 8.51 0.49
CA THR A 58 11.35 7.40 1.16
C THR A 58 12.22 6.72 2.21
N SER A 59 13.51 7.09 2.31
CA SER A 59 14.53 6.46 3.16
C SER A 59 14.23 6.48 4.67
N LYS A 60 13.24 7.25 5.12
CA LYS A 60 12.79 7.30 6.52
C LYS A 60 11.50 6.52 6.79
N LEU A 61 10.98 5.81 5.79
CA LEU A 61 9.74 5.05 5.90
C LEU A 61 10.05 3.57 6.00
N THR A 62 9.53 2.94 7.04
CA THR A 62 9.63 1.50 7.24
C THR A 62 8.32 0.85 6.80
N ALA A 63 8.36 0.15 5.67
CA ALA A 63 7.26 -0.67 5.17
C ALA A 63 7.57 -2.14 5.48
N ASP A 64 6.63 -2.87 6.09
CA ASP A 64 6.78 -4.29 6.36
C ASP A 64 6.74 -5.10 5.05
N LYS A 65 5.86 -4.69 4.12
CA LYS A 65 5.71 -5.35 2.82
C LYS A 65 6.29 -4.55 1.67
N LYS A 66 5.69 -3.39 1.38
CA LYS A 66 6.01 -2.64 0.15
C LYS A 66 5.66 -1.16 0.25
N LEU A 67 6.43 -0.34 -0.46
CA LEU A 67 6.16 1.07 -0.64
C LEU A 67 5.70 1.33 -2.07
N PHE A 68 4.59 2.03 -2.22
CA PHE A 68 4.01 2.48 -3.48
C PHE A 68 4.24 3.98 -3.66
N VAL A 69 4.68 4.38 -4.84
CA VAL A 69 4.80 5.78 -5.23
C VAL A 69 3.69 6.08 -6.22
N LEU A 70 2.84 7.04 -5.89
CA LEU A 70 1.60 7.35 -6.61
C LEU A 70 1.67 8.77 -7.15
N TRP A 71 1.58 8.94 -8.47
CA TRP A 71 1.63 10.27 -9.11
C TRP A 71 0.57 10.46 -10.21
N ASP A 72 -0.18 9.42 -10.57
CA ASP A 72 -1.28 9.42 -11.53
C ASP A 72 -2.32 8.35 -11.16
N GLU A 73 -3.44 8.31 -11.89
CA GLU A 73 -4.54 7.37 -11.63
C GLU A 73 -4.17 5.90 -11.89
N GLU A 74 -3.32 5.61 -12.88
CA GLU A 74 -2.84 4.27 -13.20
C GLU A 74 -2.02 3.69 -12.03
N SER A 75 -1.21 4.53 -11.39
CA SER A 75 -0.43 4.17 -10.21
C SER A 75 -1.32 3.75 -9.04
N PHE A 76 -2.45 4.43 -8.84
CA PHE A 76 -3.43 4.03 -7.83
C PHE A 76 -4.09 2.70 -8.20
N LEU A 77 -4.54 2.53 -9.45
CA LEU A 77 -5.16 1.28 -9.91
C LEU A 77 -4.25 0.08 -9.74
N ARG A 78 -2.95 0.22 -10.09
CA ARG A 78 -1.95 -0.83 -9.90
C ARG A 78 -1.79 -1.19 -8.42
N MET A 79 -1.77 -0.19 -7.52
CA MET A 79 -1.73 -0.46 -6.08
C MET A 79 -2.97 -1.22 -5.61
N GLU A 80 -4.17 -0.81 -6.02
CA GLU A 80 -5.43 -1.49 -5.66
C GLU A 80 -5.44 -2.95 -6.11
N GLN A 81 -4.92 -3.23 -7.31
CA GLN A 81 -4.77 -4.60 -7.80
C GLN A 81 -3.79 -5.41 -6.94
N GLU A 82 -2.64 -4.84 -6.59
CA GLU A 82 -1.63 -5.50 -5.75
C GLU A 82 -2.14 -5.78 -4.33
N LEU A 83 -2.95 -4.89 -3.76
CA LEU A 83 -3.59 -5.11 -2.46
C LEU A 83 -4.55 -6.31 -2.54
N LYS A 84 -5.40 -6.37 -3.56
CA LYS A 84 -6.35 -7.48 -3.78
C LYS A 84 -5.67 -8.82 -4.01
N VAL A 85 -4.54 -8.84 -4.74
CA VAL A 85 -3.76 -10.08 -4.97
C VAL A 85 -3.16 -10.58 -3.66
N ASN A 86 -2.51 -9.70 -2.89
CA ASN A 86 -1.92 -10.06 -1.60
C ASN A 86 -2.95 -10.46 -0.54
N GLU A 87 -4.19 -9.96 -0.63
CA GLU A 87 -5.29 -10.43 0.22
C GLU A 87 -5.74 -11.85 -0.15
N LYS A 88 -5.72 -12.22 -1.44
CA LYS A 88 -6.05 -13.57 -1.89
C LYS A 88 -4.96 -14.60 -1.59
N GLU A 89 -3.69 -14.22 -1.62
CA GLU A 89 -2.60 -15.12 -1.21
C GLU A 89 -2.63 -15.45 0.29
N LYS A 90 -3.30 -14.64 1.12
CA LYS A 90 -3.56 -14.99 2.53
C LYS A 90 -4.68 -16.02 2.73
N GLN A 91 -5.38 -16.41 1.67
CA GLN A 91 -6.44 -17.45 1.68
C GLN A 91 -5.96 -18.82 1.21
N SER A 92 -4.65 -19.08 1.22
CA SER A 92 -4.10 -20.42 1.12
C SER A 92 -3.66 -20.90 2.52
N PRO A 93 -4.54 -21.57 3.29
CA PRO A 93 -4.08 -22.36 4.41
C PRO A 93 -3.43 -23.63 3.85
N ASP A 94 -2.18 -23.84 4.22
CA ASP A 94 -1.67 -25.09 4.79
C ASP A 94 -2.69 -26.25 4.82
N GLU A 95 -2.73 -27.08 3.78
CA GLU A 95 -3.20 -28.47 3.84
C GLU A 95 -2.39 -29.27 2.80
N ASP A 96 -1.32 -29.93 3.25
CA ASP A 96 -1.21 -31.41 3.23
C ASP A 96 0.21 -31.85 3.67
N GLU A 97 0.53 -31.70 4.96
CA GLU A 97 1.47 -32.61 5.62
C GLU A 97 0.66 -33.61 6.45
N ARG A 98 0.15 -34.66 5.79
CA ARG A 98 -0.09 -35.94 6.46
C ARG A 98 0.43 -37.08 5.59
N VAL A 99 1.73 -37.27 5.73
CA VAL A 99 2.35 -38.59 5.61
C VAL A 99 1.64 -39.53 6.59
N VAL A 100 0.74 -40.38 6.08
CA VAL A 100 0.38 -41.64 6.75
C VAL A 100 0.74 -42.75 5.79
N LEU A 101 1.96 -43.26 5.96
CA LEU A 101 2.38 -44.56 5.50
C LEU A 101 1.36 -45.60 6.03
N TYR A 102 0.57 -46.19 5.13
CA TYR A 102 0.04 -47.53 5.38
C TYR A 102 1.02 -48.51 4.74
N GLU A 103 1.93 -49.02 5.57
CA GLU A 103 2.56 -50.31 5.35
C GLU A 103 1.55 -51.43 5.64
N SER A 104 1.54 -52.44 4.77
CA SER A 104 0.91 -53.79 4.84
C SER A 104 -0.23 -54.05 3.85
#